data_AF-A0A5R2MWK4-F1
#
_entry.id   AF-A0A5R2MWK4-F1
#
_cell.length_a   1.000
_cell.length_b   1.000
_cell.length_c   1.000
_cell.angle_alpha   90.00
_cell.angle_beta   90.00
_cell.angle_gamma   90.00
#
_symmetry.space_group_name_H-M   'P 1'
#
loop_
_entity.id
_entity.type
_entity.pdbx_description
1 polymer ?
#
loop_
_entity_poly.entity_id
_entity_poly.type
_entity_poly.pdbx_seq_one_letter_code
_entity_poly.pdbx_strand_id
1 'polypeptide(L)'
;MALPASRKLRALLAYLVLAPHPVGRGRLCELLWDVPNDPRGELRWCLSKLRGALDTPDRRRVRSQDDTVALDLSGCLVDVLEIGHAATQGIDALDAERLRALAK
;
A
#
# COMPACT_ATOMS: atom_id res chain seq x y z
N MET A 1 -10.07 6.16 -12.86
CA MET A 1 -8.69 6.36 -12.36
C MET A 1 -7.81 5.30 -13.01
N ALA A 2 -6.83 5.68 -13.84
CA ALA A 2 -5.95 4.69 -14.46
C ALA A 2 -4.91 4.20 -13.44
N LEU A 3 -4.85 2.88 -13.21
CA LEU A 3 -3.78 2.30 -12.40
C LEU A 3 -2.43 2.47 -13.10
N PRO A 4 -1.32 2.60 -12.35
CA PRO A 4 -0.01 2.68 -12.98
C PRO A 4 0.25 1.45 -13.86
N ALA A 5 0.72 1.66 -15.09
CA ALA A 5 0.96 0.58 -16.05
C ALA A 5 1.96 -0.47 -15.52
N SER A 6 2.95 -0.05 -14.71
CA SER A 6 3.98 -0.93 -14.16
C SER A 6 3.43 -1.92 -13.14
N ARG A 7 3.62 -3.23 -13.40
CA ARG A 7 3.30 -4.33 -12.47
C ARG A 7 4.04 -4.20 -11.15
N LYS A 8 5.33 -3.81 -11.18
CA LYS A 8 6.16 -3.60 -9.99
C LYS A 8 5.61 -2.47 -9.12
N LEU A 9 5.17 -1.38 -9.73
CA LEU A 9 4.60 -0.25 -9.01
C LEU A 9 3.28 -0.61 -8.32
N ARG A 10 2.42 -1.40 -9.00
CA ARG A 10 1.19 -1.95 -8.41
C ARG A 10 1.48 -2.91 -7.25
N ALA A 11 2.46 -3.80 -7.41
CA ALA A 11 2.87 -4.73 -6.36
C ALA A 11 3.42 -3.99 -5.13
N LEU A 12 4.28 -2.99 -5.34
CA LEU A 12 4.81 -2.16 -4.26
C LEU A 12 3.69 -1.42 -3.52
N LEU A 13 2.73 -0.84 -4.25
CA LEU A 13 1.58 -0.17 -3.65
C LEU A 13 0.78 -1.14 -2.79
N ALA A 14 0.35 -2.28 -3.35
CA ALA A 14 -0.47 -3.26 -2.65
C ALA A 14 0.25 -3.78 -1.39
N TYR A 15 1.54 -4.07 -1.51
CA TYR A 15 2.34 -4.54 -0.38
C TYR A 15 2.44 -3.49 0.74
N LEU A 16 2.72 -2.22 0.41
CA LEU A 16 2.81 -1.16 1.42
C LEU A 16 1.45 -0.80 2.04
N VAL A 17 0.34 -0.97 1.32
CA VAL A 17 -1.02 -0.78 1.86
C VAL A 17 -1.35 -1.84 2.91
N LEU A 18 -0.92 -3.08 2.68
CA LEU A 18 -1.19 -4.21 3.57
C LEU A 18 -0.16 -4.37 4.69
N ALA A 19 1.00 -3.71 4.59
CA ALA A 19 2.05 -3.81 5.59
C ALA A 19 1.61 -3.14 6.90
N PRO A 20 1.57 -3.86 8.03
CA PRO A 20 1.14 -3.29 9.29
C PRO A 20 2.17 -2.29 9.85
N HIS A 21 3.43 -2.39 9.43
CA HIS A 21 4.56 -1.63 9.96
C HIS A 21 5.44 -1.10 8.81
N PRO A 22 6.23 -0.03 9.02
CA PRO A 22 7.19 0.45 8.04
C PRO A 22 8.13 -0.66 7.56
N VAL A 23 8.33 -0.76 6.24
CA VAL A 23 9.09 -1.84 5.61
C VAL A 23 10.46 -1.33 5.18
N GLY A 24 11.52 -2.07 5.52
CA GLY A 24 12.89 -1.77 5.06
C GLY A 24 13.06 -1.85 3.55
N ARG A 25 13.85 -0.95 2.97
CA ARG A 25 14.12 -0.90 1.52
C ARG A 25 14.83 -2.15 1.05
N GLY A 26 15.73 -2.73 1.86
CA GLY A 26 16.37 -4.01 1.56
C GLY A 26 15.34 -5.13 1.35
N ARG A 27 14.35 -5.24 2.25
CA ARG A 27 13.28 -6.22 2.16
C ARG A 27 12.38 -6.00 0.93
N LEU A 28 12.08 -4.75 0.60
CA LEU A 28 11.31 -4.41 -0.60
C LEU A 28 12.07 -4.80 -1.87
N CYS A 29 13.39 -4.57 -1.91
CA CYS A 29 14.27 -5.01 -2.98
C CYS A 29 14.24 -6.53 -3.14
N GLU A 30 14.51 -7.29 -2.08
CA GLU A 30 14.48 -8.76 -2.10
C GLU A 30 13.13 -9.32 -2.59
N LEU A 31 12.02 -8.73 -2.14
CA LEU A 31 10.68 -9.25 -2.46
C LEU A 31 10.28 -9.01 -3.91
N LEU A 32 10.67 -7.88 -4.50
CA LEU A 32 10.14 -7.40 -5.79
C LEU A 32 11.20 -7.32 -6.90
N TRP A 33 12.48 -7.44 -6.56
CA TRP A 33 13.64 -7.28 -7.44
C TRP A 33 14.76 -8.27 -7.09
N ASP A 34 14.68 -9.48 -7.63
CA ASP A 34 15.62 -10.60 -7.39
C ASP A 34 16.75 -10.71 -8.44
N VAL A 35 17.00 -9.67 -9.24
CA VAL A 35 17.78 -9.75 -10.51
C VAL A 35 18.96 -8.76 -10.47
N PRO A 36 20.11 -8.99 -11.17
CA PRO A 36 21.37 -8.23 -11.00
C PRO A 36 21.35 -6.72 -11.33
N ASN A 37 20.20 -6.16 -11.71
CA ASN A 37 20.04 -4.71 -11.92
C ASN A 37 19.97 -3.99 -10.57
N ASP A 38 20.39 -2.71 -10.52
CA ASP A 38 20.33 -1.85 -9.33
C ASP A 38 18.91 -1.80 -8.72
N PRO A 39 18.60 -2.64 -7.71
CA PRO A 39 17.24 -2.79 -7.21
C PRO A 39 16.87 -1.58 -6.33
N ARG A 40 17.88 -0.96 -5.71
CA ARG A 40 17.72 0.27 -4.94
C ARG A 40 17.39 1.44 -5.85
N GLY A 41 18.01 1.53 -7.02
CA GLY A 41 17.66 2.50 -8.06
C GLY A 41 16.22 2.36 -8.53
N GLU A 42 15.80 1.15 -8.89
CA GLU A 42 14.42 0.88 -9.32
C GLU A 42 13.40 1.17 -8.22
N LEU A 43 13.66 0.75 -6.98
CA LEU A 43 12.80 1.06 -5.83
C LEU A 43 12.65 2.58 -5.65
N ARG A 44 13.76 3.33 -5.72
CA ARG A 44 13.75 4.79 -5.59
C ARG A 44 12.88 5.45 -6.66
N TRP A 45 12.97 4.96 -7.90
CA TRP A 45 12.13 5.42 -9.00
C TRP A 45 10.65 5.08 -8.78
N CYS A 46 10.33 3.85 -8.37
CA CYS A 46 8.96 3.45 -8.05
C CYS A 46 8.37 4.30 -6.91
N LEU A 47 9.14 4.59 -5.86
CA LEU A 47 8.71 5.47 -4.77
C LEU A 47 8.49 6.91 -5.22
N SER A 48 9.29 7.42 -6.16
CA SER A 48 9.05 8.73 -6.77
C SER A 48 7.72 8.75 -7.53
N LYS A 49 7.41 7.69 -8.29
CA LYS A 49 6.13 7.56 -8.98
C LYS A 49 4.94 7.43 -8.02
N LEU A 50 5.08 6.69 -6.92
CA LEU A 50 4.04 6.63 -5.88
C LEU A 50 3.78 7.99 -5.26
N ARG A 51 4.83 8.75 -4.93
CA ARG A 51 4.68 10.12 -4.39
C ARG A 51 3.92 11.01 -5.36
N GLY A 52 4.27 10.99 -6.64
CA GLY A 52 3.55 11.78 -7.66
C GLY A 52 2.08 11.36 -7.84
N ALA A 53 1.71 10.14 -7.48
CA ALA A 53 0.34 9.64 -7.60
C ALA A 53 -0.49 9.81 -6.32
N LEU A 54 0.14 9.81 -5.14
CA LEU A 54 -0.55 9.74 -3.84
C LEU A 54 -0.36 10.99 -2.98
N ASP A 55 0.78 11.66 -3.07
CA ASP A 55 1.05 12.85 -2.27
C ASP A 55 0.32 14.05 -2.89
N THR A 56 -0.32 14.85 -2.04
CA THR A 56 -0.82 16.18 -2.39
C THR A 56 0.02 17.24 -1.67
N PRO A 57 -0.04 18.52 -2.07
CA PRO A 57 0.70 19.60 -1.40
C PRO A 57 0.47 19.62 0.12
N ASP A 58 -0.77 19.34 0.55
CA ASP A 58 -1.19 19.38 1.95
C ASP A 58 -0.97 18.05 2.68
N ARG A 59 -0.70 16.95 1.94
CA ARG A 59 -0.65 15.61 2.52
C ARG A 59 0.35 14.69 1.82
N ARG A 60 1.45 14.42 2.52
CA ARG A 60 2.43 13.40 2.15
C ARG A 60 1.96 12.03 2.64
N ARG A 61 1.60 11.15 1.73
CA ARG A 61 1.16 9.78 2.03
C ARG A 61 2.32 8.79 2.04
N VAL A 62 3.29 8.94 1.16
CA VAL A 62 4.46 8.05 1.14
C VAL A 62 5.49 8.54 2.17
N ARG A 63 5.52 7.89 3.33
CA ARG A 63 6.46 8.20 4.40
C ARG A 63 7.74 7.40 4.22
N SER A 64 8.88 8.07 4.40
CA SER A 64 10.17 7.40 4.41
C SER A 64 10.96 7.93 5.59
N GLN A 65 11.37 7.03 6.47
CA GLN A 65 12.15 7.32 7.66
C GLN A 65 13.31 6.33 7.69
N ASP A 66 14.53 6.86 7.69
CA ASP A 66 15.76 6.08 7.56
C ASP A 66 15.70 5.14 6.33
N ASP A 67 15.88 3.83 6.56
CA ASP A 67 15.78 2.81 5.53
C ASP A 67 14.35 2.25 5.37
N THR A 68 13.35 2.76 6.09
CA THR A 68 11.98 2.25 6.02
C THR A 68 11.05 3.10 5.17
N VAL A 69 10.01 2.46 4.64
CA VAL A 69 8.95 3.07 3.86
C VAL A 69 7.59 2.60 4.38
N ALA A 70 6.65 3.53 4.50
CA ALA A 70 5.27 3.24 4.88
C ALA A 70 4.29 4.13 4.09
N LEU A 71 3.02 3.72 4.05
CA LEU A 71 1.93 4.55 3.54
C LEU A 71 1.08 5.07 4.69
N ASP A 72 0.81 6.38 4.68
CA ASP A 72 -0.23 6.98 5.51
C ASP A 72 -1.59 6.81 4.82
N LEU A 73 -2.32 5.81 5.30
CA LEU A 73 -3.66 5.45 4.84
C LEU A 73 -4.75 6.21 5.58
N SER A 74 -4.40 7.20 6.42
CA SER A 74 -5.41 7.96 7.15
C SER A 74 -6.35 8.65 6.15
N GLY A 75 -7.66 8.49 6.35
CA GLY A 75 -8.68 8.97 5.42
C GLY A 75 -8.69 8.29 4.05
N CYS A 76 -8.04 7.14 3.89
CA CYS A 76 -8.22 6.25 2.75
C CYS A 76 -9.14 5.09 3.15
N LEU A 77 -10.02 4.70 2.22
CA LEU A 77 -10.76 3.45 2.31
C LEU A 77 -9.95 2.36 1.60
N VAL A 78 -9.74 1.25 2.29
CA VAL A 78 -9.04 0.08 1.77
C VAL A 78 -9.93 -1.13 2.08
N ASP A 79 -10.62 -1.59 1.05
CA ASP A 79 -11.59 -2.71 1.07
C ASP A 79 -11.10 -3.92 1.87
N VAL A 80 -9.90 -4.42 1.58
CA VAL A 80 -9.31 -5.59 2.20
C VAL A 80 -9.02 -5.38 3.70
N LEU A 81 -8.70 -4.15 4.11
CA LEU A 81 -8.52 -3.83 5.53
C LEU A 81 -9.89 -3.73 6.22
N GLU A 82 -10.90 -3.15 5.58
CA GLU A 82 -12.27 -3.09 6.13
C GLU A 82 -12.87 -4.49 6.31
N ILE A 83 -12.69 -5.37 5.32
CA ILE A 83 -13.12 -6.77 5.39
C ILE A 83 -12.36 -7.51 6.50
N GLY A 84 -11.05 -7.30 6.62
CA GLY A 84 -10.25 -7.88 7.70
C GLY A 84 -10.74 -7.46 9.09
N HIS A 85 -11.03 -6.18 9.28
CA HIS A 85 -11.60 -5.68 10.54
C HIS A 85 -12.98 -6.27 10.82
N ALA A 86 -13.88 -6.29 9.83
CA ALA A 86 -15.18 -6.92 9.92
C ALA A 86 -15.08 -8.41 10.32
N ALA A 87 -14.13 -9.14 9.73
CA ALA A 87 -13.87 -10.53 10.06
C ALA A 87 -13.44 -10.72 11.53
N THR A 88 -12.57 -9.83 12.05
CA THR A 88 -12.16 -9.88 13.46
C THR A 88 -13.29 -9.55 14.45
N GLN A 89 -14.30 -8.79 14.03
CA GLN A 89 -15.46 -8.43 14.86
C GLN A 89 -16.62 -9.44 14.77
N GLY A 90 -16.48 -10.48 13.94
CA GLY A 90 -17.53 -11.44 13.64
C GLY A 90 -18.47 -10.92 12.58
N ILE A 91 -18.36 -11.47 11.37
CA ILE A 91 -19.18 -11.09 10.20
C ILE A 91 -20.67 -11.31 10.49
N ASP A 92 -20.98 -12.34 11.28
CA ASP A 92 -22.34 -12.72 11.67
C ASP A 92 -23.02 -11.68 12.58
N ALA A 93 -22.24 -10.80 13.22
CA ALA A 93 -22.73 -9.75 14.10
C ALA A 93 -22.97 -8.41 13.37
N LEU A 94 -22.62 -8.32 12.08
CA LEU A 94 -22.81 -7.11 11.28
C LEU A 94 -24.23 -7.04 10.70
N ASP A 95 -24.81 -5.85 10.67
CA ASP A 95 -26.10 -5.64 10.03
C ASP A 95 -26.02 -5.78 8.49
N ALA A 96 -27.20 -5.94 7.87
CA ALA A 96 -27.30 -6.13 6.43
C ALA A 96 -26.81 -4.92 5.60
N GLU A 97 -26.80 -3.71 6.19
CA GLU A 97 -26.32 -2.51 5.53
C GLU A 97 -24.78 -2.51 5.44
N ARG A 98 -24.11 -2.84 6.54
CA ARG A 98 -22.64 -2.95 6.60
C ARG A 98 -22.12 -4.09 5.73
N LEU A 99 -22.81 -5.23 5.70
CA LEU A 99 -22.45 -6.34 4.80
C LEU A 99 -22.53 -5.94 3.32
N ARG A 100 -23.56 -5.19 2.91
CA ARG A 100 -23.68 -4.69 1.53
C ARG A 100 -22.61 -3.66 1.18
N ALA A 101 -22.13 -2.88 2.14
CA ALA A 101 -21.05 -1.92 1.91
C ALA A 101 -19.70 -2.63 1.62
N LEU A 102 -19.47 -3.80 2.24
CA LEU A 102 -18.23 -4.59 2.06
C LEU A 102 -18.21 -5.44 0.77
N ALA A 103 -19.35 -5.67 0.14
CA ALA A 103 -19.49 -6.54 -1.04
C ALA A 103 -19.37 -5.81 -2.40
N LYS A 104 -19.01 -4.52 -2.40
CA LYS A 104 -18.88 -3.68 -3.60
C LYS A 104 -17.42 -3.48 -3.98
#